data_AF-A0A935HHT2-F1
#
_entry.id   AF-A0A935HHT2-F1
#
_cell.length_a   1.000
_cell.length_b   1.000
_cell.length_c   1.000
_cell.angle_alpha   90.00
_cell.angle_beta   90.00
_cell.angle_gamma   90.00
#
_symmetry.space_group_name_H-M   'P 1'
#
loop_
_entity.id
_entity.type
_entity.pdbx_description
1 polymer ?
#
loop_
_entity_poly.entity_id
_entity_poly.type
_entity_poly.pdbx_seq_one_letter_code
_entity_poly.pdbx_strand_id
1 'polypeptide(L)'
;MINDAINGIAKRDRETTEHAALVARVTDAKAARQKAYQAARPDIERQVRNATTAGDSAAIVEALQPWEIMLGPEDVAKLRAAKPAADAENARAKAEQEKALEYRQMLEDESEEFARIAKAERESKLGPKPVQSAWDGSYSEIDRYLKRMAHDPDSIEFVGCSAPLVTDGGWNIRCEYRGKNAFGALVRNDQWFLVRQSKVVSVK
;
A
#
# COMPACT_ATOMS: atom_id res chain seq x y z
N MET A 1 91.69 1.54 17.78
CA MET A 1 90.97 0.70 18.77
C MET A 1 89.91 1.46 19.55
N ILE A 2 90.18 2.64 20.14
CA ILE A 2 89.13 3.39 20.88
C ILE A 2 88.07 3.99 19.94
N ASN A 3 88.47 4.55 18.78
CA ASN A 3 87.52 5.13 17.81
C ASN A 3 86.56 4.10 17.19
N ASP A 4 86.99 2.86 16.98
CA ASP A 4 86.13 1.82 16.39
C ASP A 4 85.06 1.34 17.37
N ALA A 5 85.38 1.28 18.67
CA ALA A 5 84.42 0.98 19.72
C ALA A 5 83.37 2.10 19.87
N ILE A 6 83.79 3.36 19.78
CA ILE A 6 82.89 4.52 19.83
C ILE A 6 81.95 4.54 18.61
N ASN A 7 82.48 4.27 17.41
CA ASN A 7 81.67 4.19 16.19
C ASN A 7 80.66 3.03 16.21
N GLY A 8 81.02 1.89 16.81
CA GLY A 8 80.13 0.73 16.96
C GLY A 8 79.03 0.89 18.02
N ILE A 9 79.23 1.77 19.00
CA ILE A 9 78.18 2.17 19.96
C ILE A 9 77.21 3.15 19.30
N ALA A 10 77.73 4.17 18.62
CA ALA A 10 76.91 5.16 17.90
C ALA A 10 76.02 4.55 16.81
N LYS A 11 76.47 3.46 16.14
CA LYS A 11 75.66 2.74 15.15
C LYS A 11 74.49 1.96 15.79
N ARG A 12 74.75 1.26 16.91
CA ARG A 12 73.71 0.51 17.64
C ARG A 12 72.66 1.44 18.21
N ASP A 13 73.08 2.58 18.76
CA ASP A 13 72.16 3.58 19.30
C ASP A 13 71.22 4.15 18.21
N ARG A 14 71.72 4.35 16.98
CA ARG A 14 70.89 4.75 15.82
C ARG A 14 69.89 3.67 15.42
N GLU A 15 70.31 2.42 15.29
CA GLU A 15 69.43 1.30 14.92
C GLU A 15 68.32 1.07 15.97
N THR A 16 68.64 1.20 17.27
CA THR A 16 67.61 1.15 18.33
C THR A 16 66.64 2.32 18.27
N THR A 17 67.10 3.51 17.89
CA THR A 17 66.26 4.71 17.74
C THR A 17 65.32 4.58 16.54
N GLU A 18 65.81 4.03 15.42
CA GLU A 18 65.00 3.79 14.21
C GLU A 18 63.94 2.71 14.44
N HIS A 19 64.28 1.63 15.13
CA HIS A 19 63.31 0.59 15.50
C HIS A 19 62.23 1.12 16.45
N ALA A 20 62.62 1.91 17.46
CA ALA A 20 61.67 2.56 18.36
C ALA A 20 60.72 3.52 17.60
N ALA A 21 61.24 4.28 16.63
CA ALA A 21 60.43 5.15 15.79
C ALA A 21 59.46 4.38 14.88
N LEU A 22 59.87 3.22 14.35
CA LEU A 22 58.99 2.35 13.57
C LEU A 22 57.86 1.77 14.41
N VAL A 23 58.17 1.27 15.61
CA VAL A 23 57.18 0.73 16.55
C VAL A 23 56.19 1.82 16.97
N ALA A 24 56.65 3.05 17.24
CA ALA A 24 55.78 4.18 17.52
C ALA A 24 54.83 4.49 16.35
N ARG A 25 55.35 4.58 15.12
CA ARG A 25 54.52 4.81 13.91
C ARG A 25 53.47 3.73 13.69
N VAL A 26 53.83 2.46 13.91
CA VAL A 26 52.89 1.34 13.79
C VAL A 26 51.82 1.40 14.88
N THR A 27 52.20 1.77 16.10
CA THR A 27 51.27 1.91 17.24
C THR A 27 50.31 3.08 17.02
N ASP A 28 50.81 4.22 16.56
CA ASP A 28 50.01 5.40 16.21
C ASP A 28 49.06 5.12 15.05
N ALA A 29 49.54 4.41 14.01
CA ALA A 29 48.70 3.99 12.89
C ALA A 29 47.59 3.03 13.34
N LYS A 30 47.87 2.13 14.29
CA LYS A 30 46.87 1.22 14.86
C LYS A 30 45.84 1.98 15.70
N ALA A 31 46.28 2.94 16.51
CA ALA A 31 45.40 3.78 17.31
C ALA A 31 44.51 4.69 16.45
N ALA A 32 45.08 5.31 15.40
CA ALA A 32 44.35 6.12 14.44
C ALA A 32 43.30 5.30 13.68
N ARG A 33 43.66 4.08 13.27
CA ARG A 33 42.73 3.13 12.63
C ARG A 33 41.60 2.69 13.57
N GLN A 34 41.90 2.39 14.84
CA GLN A 34 40.88 2.05 15.82
C GLN A 34 39.92 3.22 16.08
N LYS A 35 40.44 4.44 16.15
CA LYS A 35 39.61 5.65 16.30
C LYS A 35 38.71 5.87 15.09
N ALA A 36 39.21 5.65 13.87
CA ALA A 36 38.41 5.72 12.65
C ALA A 36 37.27 4.68 12.62
N TYR A 37 37.53 3.45 13.08
CA TYR A 37 36.51 2.41 13.22
C TYR A 37 35.41 2.82 14.21
N GLN A 38 35.78 3.27 15.41
CA GLN A 38 34.78 3.67 16.42
C GLN A 38 33.93 4.85 15.94
N ALA A 39 34.49 5.77 15.14
CA ALA A 39 33.75 6.86 14.53
C ALA A 39 32.78 6.39 13.43
N ALA A 40 33.16 5.39 12.64
CA ALA A 40 32.33 4.85 11.55
C ALA A 40 31.29 3.82 12.01
N ARG A 41 31.50 3.20 13.18
CA ARG A 41 30.66 2.11 13.71
C ARG A 41 29.15 2.40 13.73
N PRO A 42 28.67 3.58 14.17
CA PRO A 42 27.22 3.85 14.19
C PRO A 42 26.59 3.86 12.79
N ASP A 43 27.33 4.33 11.78
CA ASP A 43 26.86 4.36 10.39
C ASP A 43 26.84 2.95 9.79
N ILE A 44 27.85 2.13 10.09
CA ILE A 44 27.89 0.72 9.68
C ILE A 44 26.72 -0.05 10.31
N GLU A 45 26.49 0.11 11.62
CA GLU A 45 25.36 -0.52 12.30
C GLU A 45 24.01 -0.07 11.74
N ARG A 46 23.89 1.20 11.32
CA ARG A 46 22.68 1.71 10.65
C ARG A 46 22.50 1.07 9.27
N GLN A 47 23.55 0.99 8.46
CA GLN A 47 23.50 0.37 7.13
C GLN A 47 23.12 -1.12 7.21
N VAL A 48 23.74 -1.87 8.14
CA VAL A 48 23.42 -3.28 8.37
C VAL A 48 21.95 -3.44 8.79
N ARG A 49 21.46 -2.66 9.75
CA ARG A 49 20.04 -2.72 10.16
C ARG A 49 19.10 -2.47 8.99
N ASN A 50 19.35 -1.43 8.20
CA ASN A 50 18.50 -1.09 7.05
C ASN A 50 18.50 -2.20 6.00
N ALA A 51 19.65 -2.79 5.71
CA ALA A 51 19.76 -3.89 4.74
C ALA A 51 19.12 -5.19 5.27
N THR A 52 19.19 -5.46 6.59
CA THR A 52 18.45 -6.56 7.23
C THR A 52 16.94 -6.37 7.13
N THR A 53 16.42 -5.17 7.39
CA THR A 53 14.98 -4.87 7.24
C THR A 53 14.51 -4.99 5.80
N ALA A 54 15.37 -4.68 4.82
CA ALA A 54 15.08 -4.83 3.40
C ALA A 54 15.20 -6.27 2.87
N GLY A 55 15.74 -7.20 3.68
CA GLY A 55 16.02 -8.57 3.25
C GLY A 55 17.13 -8.69 2.19
N ASP A 56 17.94 -7.64 2.00
CA ASP A 56 18.98 -7.58 0.98
C ASP A 56 20.33 -8.03 1.56
N SER A 57 20.55 -9.34 1.55
CA SER A 57 21.77 -9.95 2.07
C SER A 57 23.00 -9.71 1.20
N ALA A 58 22.86 -9.18 -0.02
CA ALA A 58 23.97 -8.73 -0.85
C ALA A 58 24.46 -7.34 -0.39
N ALA A 59 23.54 -6.42 -0.10
CA ALA A 59 23.86 -5.10 0.44
C ALA A 59 24.55 -5.15 1.81
N ILE A 60 24.23 -6.15 2.65
CA ILE A 60 24.94 -6.38 3.92
C ILE A 60 26.42 -6.73 3.68
N VAL A 61 26.71 -7.61 2.73
CA VAL A 61 28.09 -8.02 2.42
C VAL A 61 28.87 -6.85 1.81
N GLU A 62 28.27 -6.11 0.90
CA GLU A 62 28.89 -4.95 0.25
C GLU A 62 29.19 -3.80 1.23
N ALA A 63 28.30 -3.54 2.19
CA ALA A 63 28.53 -2.55 3.25
C ALA A 63 29.68 -2.92 4.20
N LEU A 64 29.99 -4.22 4.33
CA LEU A 64 31.02 -4.74 5.22
C LEU A 64 32.37 -4.97 4.53
N GLN A 65 32.40 -5.08 3.19
CA GLN A 65 33.61 -5.27 2.37
C GLN A 65 34.75 -4.27 2.69
N PRO A 66 34.50 -2.94 2.83
CA PRO A 66 35.55 -1.98 3.18
C PRO A 66 36.14 -2.18 4.59
N TRP A 67 35.44 -2.92 5.45
CA TRP A 67 35.76 -3.12 6.87
C TRP A 67 36.17 -4.56 7.21
N GLU A 68 36.23 -5.48 6.23
CA GLU A 68 36.72 -6.86 6.43
C GLU A 68 38.16 -6.91 6.95
N ILE A 69 38.98 -5.88 6.69
CA ILE A 69 40.33 -5.73 7.24
C ILE A 69 40.31 -5.33 8.75
N MET A 70 39.18 -4.79 9.24
CA MET A 70 39.00 -4.30 10.62
C MET A 70 38.14 -5.22 11.50
N LEU A 71 37.17 -5.93 10.93
CA LEU A 71 36.41 -6.96 11.62
C LEU A 71 37.35 -8.14 11.90
N GLY A 72 37.40 -8.60 13.14
CA GLY A 72 38.19 -9.79 13.46
C GLY A 72 37.70 -10.97 12.62
N PRO A 73 38.56 -11.96 12.29
CA PRO A 73 38.15 -13.14 11.53
C PRO A 73 36.97 -13.88 12.16
N GLU A 74 36.80 -13.76 13.49
CA GLU A 74 35.65 -14.28 14.22
C GLU A 74 34.33 -13.55 13.90
N ASP A 75 34.36 -12.23 13.74
CA ASP A 75 33.16 -11.43 13.45
C ASP A 75 32.68 -11.68 12.01
N VAL A 76 33.61 -11.78 11.06
CA VAL A 76 33.32 -12.16 9.67
C VAL A 76 32.76 -13.59 9.60
N ALA A 77 33.31 -14.53 10.36
CA ALA A 77 32.80 -15.90 10.43
C ALA A 77 31.39 -15.97 11.03
N LYS A 78 31.11 -15.22 12.10
CA LYS A 78 29.77 -15.13 12.72
C LYS A 78 28.73 -14.56 11.75
N LEU A 79 29.07 -13.51 11.00
CA LEU A 79 28.17 -12.89 10.02
C LEU A 79 27.88 -13.82 8.82
N ARG A 80 28.91 -14.51 8.31
CA ARG A 80 28.73 -15.52 7.25
C ARG A 80 27.89 -16.71 7.72
N ALA A 81 28.06 -17.13 8.98
CA ALA A 81 27.25 -18.20 9.57
C ALA A 81 25.78 -17.78 9.81
N ALA A 82 25.50 -16.49 10.02
CA ALA A 82 24.15 -15.97 10.23
C ALA A 82 23.32 -15.81 8.93
N LYS A 83 23.99 -15.66 7.78
CA LYS A 83 23.35 -15.50 6.46
C LYS A 83 22.28 -16.56 6.12
N PRO A 84 22.56 -17.88 6.19
CA PRO A 84 21.56 -18.89 5.84
C PRO A 84 20.33 -18.87 6.75
N ALA A 85 20.47 -18.47 8.00
CA ALA A 85 19.33 -18.34 8.92
C ALA A 85 18.43 -17.15 8.53
N ALA A 86 19.03 -16.00 8.20
CA ALA A 86 18.30 -14.81 7.74
C ALA A 86 17.63 -15.05 6.37
N ASP A 87 18.31 -15.70 5.43
CA ASP A 87 17.74 -16.04 4.13
C ASP A 87 16.55 -17.03 4.28
N ALA A 88 16.63 -17.98 5.20
CA ALA A 88 15.54 -18.91 5.50
C ALA A 88 14.34 -18.24 6.17
N GLU A 89 14.57 -17.26 7.05
CA GLU A 89 13.51 -16.45 7.67
C GLU A 89 12.78 -15.61 6.63
N ASN A 90 13.52 -14.92 5.75
CA ASN A 90 12.94 -14.15 4.65
C ASN A 90 12.13 -15.03 3.68
N ALA A 91 12.64 -16.22 3.36
CA ALA A 91 11.92 -17.17 2.51
C ALA A 91 10.60 -17.63 3.15
N ARG A 92 10.57 -17.85 4.46
CA ARG A 92 9.35 -18.19 5.21
C ARG A 92 8.36 -17.04 5.22
N ALA A 93 8.83 -15.83 5.52
CA ALA A 93 7.99 -14.63 5.52
C ALA A 93 7.38 -14.37 4.13
N LYS A 94 8.16 -14.55 3.06
CA LYS A 94 7.66 -14.42 1.69
C LYS A 94 6.59 -15.46 1.36
N ALA A 95 6.83 -16.74 1.70
CA ALA A 95 5.86 -17.81 1.47
C ALA A 95 4.56 -17.59 2.26
N GLU A 96 4.64 -17.03 3.46
CA GLU A 96 3.47 -16.66 4.26
C GLU A 96 2.69 -15.49 3.64
N GLN A 97 3.39 -14.47 3.15
CA GLN A 97 2.77 -13.35 2.43
C GLN A 97 2.06 -13.80 1.15
N GLU A 98 2.67 -14.71 0.39
CA GLU A 98 2.06 -15.29 -0.82
C GLU A 98 0.78 -16.06 -0.48
N LYS A 99 0.81 -16.93 0.54
CA LYS A 99 -0.39 -17.63 1.03
C LYS A 99 -1.48 -16.67 1.52
N ALA A 100 -1.09 -15.60 2.21
CA ALA A 100 -2.04 -14.59 2.67
C ALA A 100 -2.63 -13.79 1.51
N LEU A 101 -1.90 -13.58 0.41
CA LEU A 101 -2.44 -12.97 -0.80
C LEU A 101 -3.42 -13.90 -1.51
N GLU A 102 -3.07 -15.17 -1.68
CA GLU A 102 -3.95 -16.19 -2.27
C GLU A 102 -5.26 -16.32 -1.48
N TYR A 103 -5.18 -16.39 -0.15
CA TYR A 103 -6.37 -16.43 0.70
C TYR A 103 -7.25 -15.18 0.57
N ARG A 104 -6.64 -13.99 0.46
CA ARG A 104 -7.40 -12.75 0.22
C ARG A 104 -8.11 -12.77 -1.13
N GLN A 105 -7.44 -13.22 -2.19
CA GLN A 105 -8.05 -13.35 -3.51
C GLN A 105 -9.23 -14.31 -3.49
N MET A 106 -9.09 -15.46 -2.84
CA MET A 106 -10.18 -16.42 -2.68
C MET A 106 -11.40 -15.81 -1.95
N LEU A 107 -11.17 -15.04 -0.88
CA LEU A 107 -12.24 -14.34 -0.17
C LEU A 107 -12.91 -13.26 -1.02
N GLU A 108 -12.14 -12.53 -1.83
CA GLU A 108 -12.66 -11.54 -2.78
C GLU A 108 -13.55 -12.21 -3.82
N ASP A 109 -13.07 -13.28 -4.46
CA ASP A 109 -13.82 -14.06 -5.46
C ASP A 109 -15.14 -14.62 -4.89
N GLU A 110 -15.09 -15.20 -3.68
CA GLU A 110 -16.26 -15.70 -2.97
C GLU A 110 -17.26 -14.57 -2.67
N SER A 111 -16.75 -13.41 -2.21
CA SER A 111 -17.59 -12.23 -1.94
C SER A 111 -18.27 -11.69 -3.21
N GLU A 112 -17.58 -11.73 -4.36
CA GLU A 112 -18.13 -11.33 -5.64
C GLU A 112 -19.19 -12.31 -6.13
N GLU A 113 -19.00 -13.61 -5.92
CA GLU A 113 -20.00 -14.63 -6.22
C GLU A 113 -21.28 -14.41 -5.38
N PHE A 114 -21.13 -14.25 -4.06
CA PHE A 114 -22.26 -13.93 -3.18
C PHE A 114 -22.97 -12.63 -3.60
N ALA A 115 -22.21 -11.59 -3.96
CA ALA A 115 -22.78 -10.33 -4.45
C ALA A 115 -23.57 -10.54 -5.77
N ARG A 116 -23.07 -11.38 -6.68
CA ARG A 116 -23.76 -11.74 -7.93
C ARG A 116 -25.06 -12.49 -7.67
N ILE A 117 -25.04 -13.49 -6.78
CA ILE A 117 -26.23 -14.27 -6.38
C ILE A 117 -27.26 -13.35 -5.73
N ALA A 118 -26.85 -12.53 -4.75
CA ALA A 118 -27.74 -11.61 -4.06
C ALA A 118 -28.34 -10.56 -5.01
N LYS A 119 -27.56 -10.09 -5.99
CA LYS A 119 -28.05 -9.20 -7.05
C LYS A 119 -29.09 -9.90 -7.93
N ALA A 120 -28.80 -11.10 -8.41
CA ALA A 120 -29.71 -11.86 -9.27
C ALA A 120 -31.02 -12.21 -8.56
N GLU A 121 -30.96 -12.60 -7.28
CA GLU A 121 -32.15 -12.86 -6.47
C GLU A 121 -32.99 -11.60 -6.28
N ARG A 122 -32.35 -10.45 -6.02
CA ARG A 122 -33.02 -9.16 -5.91
C ARG A 122 -33.71 -8.78 -7.22
N GLU A 123 -33.00 -8.90 -8.35
CA GLU A 123 -33.54 -8.59 -9.67
C GLU A 123 -34.69 -9.52 -10.06
N SER A 124 -34.62 -10.80 -9.66
CA SER A 124 -35.73 -11.74 -9.83
C SER A 124 -36.99 -11.30 -9.07
N LYS A 125 -36.85 -10.86 -7.81
CA LYS A 125 -37.99 -10.44 -6.96
C LYS A 125 -38.53 -9.05 -7.32
N LEU A 126 -37.65 -8.08 -7.54
CA LEU A 126 -37.98 -6.66 -7.65
C LEU A 126 -37.95 -6.14 -9.09
N GLY A 127 -37.34 -6.86 -10.02
CA GLY A 127 -36.98 -6.36 -11.35
C GLY A 127 -35.63 -5.64 -11.36
N PRO A 128 -35.11 -5.30 -12.55
CA PRO A 128 -33.85 -4.57 -12.69
C PRO A 128 -33.91 -3.23 -11.95
N LYS A 129 -32.76 -2.77 -11.44
CA LYS A 129 -32.64 -1.45 -10.82
C LYS A 129 -32.99 -0.37 -11.86
N PRO A 130 -33.93 0.54 -11.57
CA PRO A 130 -34.25 1.65 -12.47
C PRO A 130 -33.01 2.47 -12.79
N VAL A 131 -32.85 2.81 -14.07
CA VAL A 131 -31.73 3.59 -14.57
C VAL A 131 -32.16 5.04 -14.71
N GLN A 132 -31.41 5.94 -14.08
CA GLN A 132 -31.68 7.37 -14.15
C GLN A 132 -31.21 7.91 -15.50
N SER A 133 -32.04 8.73 -16.14
CA SER A 133 -31.71 9.44 -17.36
C SER A 133 -30.61 10.46 -17.11
N ALA A 134 -29.57 10.45 -17.95
CA ALA A 134 -28.46 11.39 -17.86
C ALA A 134 -28.83 12.82 -18.30
N TRP A 135 -29.97 13.00 -18.99
CA TRP A 135 -30.36 14.29 -19.57
C TRP A 135 -31.18 15.17 -18.61
N ASP A 136 -32.14 14.55 -17.91
CA ASP A 136 -33.16 15.23 -17.10
C ASP A 136 -33.30 14.62 -15.70
N GLY A 137 -32.49 13.62 -15.36
CA GLY A 137 -32.53 12.96 -14.06
C GLY A 137 -33.80 12.15 -13.80
N SER A 138 -34.62 11.89 -14.82
CA SER A 138 -35.88 11.13 -14.69
C SER A 138 -35.66 9.61 -14.75
N TYR A 139 -36.74 8.85 -14.52
CA TYR A 139 -36.76 7.41 -14.73
C TYR A 139 -37.85 7.08 -15.76
N SER A 140 -37.51 6.25 -16.76
CA SER A 140 -38.41 5.97 -17.89
C SER A 140 -39.77 5.39 -17.48
N GLU A 141 -39.79 4.61 -16.40
CA GLU A 141 -40.97 3.98 -15.83
C GLU A 141 -41.89 5.01 -15.18
N ILE A 142 -41.31 6.03 -14.55
CA ILE A 142 -42.02 7.12 -13.88
C ILE A 142 -42.52 8.13 -14.91
N ASP A 143 -41.69 8.53 -15.88
CA ASP A 143 -42.12 9.40 -17.00
C ASP A 143 -43.33 8.81 -17.73
N ARG A 144 -43.23 7.53 -18.11
CA ARG A 144 -44.32 6.82 -18.78
C ARG A 144 -45.56 6.69 -17.88
N TYR A 145 -45.39 6.54 -16.57
CA TYR A 145 -46.52 6.52 -15.64
C TYR A 145 -47.21 7.87 -15.56
N LEU A 146 -46.46 8.95 -15.35
CA LEU A 146 -46.98 10.31 -15.23
C LEU A 146 -47.68 10.76 -16.52
N LYS A 147 -47.06 10.53 -17.68
CA LYS A 147 -47.67 10.87 -18.98
C LYS A 147 -48.98 10.14 -19.27
N ARG A 148 -49.18 8.94 -18.74
CA ARG A 148 -50.47 8.22 -18.85
C ARG A 148 -51.55 8.78 -17.94
N MET A 149 -51.17 9.40 -16.82
CA MET A 149 -52.09 9.91 -15.81
C MET A 149 -52.36 11.42 -15.94
N ALA A 150 -51.45 12.15 -16.59
CA ALA A 150 -51.52 13.60 -16.76
C ALA A 150 -52.62 14.01 -17.75
N HIS A 151 -53.18 15.20 -17.53
CA HIS A 151 -54.14 15.79 -18.45
C HIS A 151 -53.47 16.29 -19.75
N ASP A 152 -52.30 16.92 -19.62
CA ASP A 152 -51.43 17.34 -20.72
C ASP A 152 -50.09 16.58 -20.58
N PRO A 153 -49.92 15.42 -21.23
CA PRO A 153 -48.71 14.59 -21.10
C PRO A 153 -47.43 15.30 -21.53
N ASP A 154 -47.51 16.20 -22.51
CA ASP A 154 -46.35 16.91 -23.05
C ASP A 154 -45.88 18.03 -22.12
N SER A 155 -46.69 18.40 -21.12
CA SER A 155 -46.32 19.37 -20.09
C SER A 155 -45.50 18.79 -18.94
N ILE A 156 -45.27 17.47 -18.91
CA ILE A 156 -44.51 16.83 -17.83
C ILE A 156 -43.02 17.12 -17.98
N GLU A 157 -42.48 17.83 -16.99
CA GLU A 157 -41.06 18.18 -16.92
C GLU A 157 -40.48 17.77 -15.56
N PHE A 158 -39.40 17.00 -15.57
CA PHE A 158 -38.70 16.61 -14.35
C PHE A 158 -37.75 17.73 -13.89
N VAL A 159 -37.83 18.07 -12.60
CA VAL A 159 -36.84 18.92 -11.93
C VAL A 159 -35.68 18.07 -11.42
N GLY A 160 -35.98 16.86 -10.95
CA GLY A 160 -34.98 15.87 -10.57
C GLY A 160 -35.60 14.72 -9.79
N CYS A 161 -34.86 13.60 -9.72
CA CYS A 161 -35.23 12.45 -8.91
C CYS A 161 -34.07 12.00 -8.02
N SER A 162 -34.40 11.38 -6.89
CA SER A 162 -33.43 10.73 -6.01
C SER A 162 -32.89 9.44 -6.63
N ALA A 163 -31.75 8.96 -6.13
CA ALA A 163 -31.32 7.60 -6.42
C ALA A 163 -32.34 6.56 -5.92
N PRO A 164 -32.45 5.36 -6.53
CA PRO A 164 -33.42 4.35 -6.13
C PRO A 164 -33.01 3.72 -4.80
N LEU A 165 -33.92 3.75 -3.83
CA LEU A 165 -33.77 3.10 -2.53
C LEU A 165 -34.43 1.71 -2.59
N VAL A 166 -33.70 0.66 -2.22
CA VAL A 166 -34.26 -0.70 -2.17
C VAL A 166 -35.13 -0.86 -0.93
N THR A 167 -36.33 -1.42 -1.13
CA THR A 167 -37.27 -1.78 -0.07
C THR A 167 -37.85 -3.18 -0.36
N ASP A 168 -38.50 -3.80 0.62
CA ASP A 168 -39.16 -5.10 0.43
C ASP A 168 -40.23 -5.07 -0.67
N GLY A 169 -40.83 -3.90 -0.92
CA GLY A 169 -41.87 -3.71 -1.94
C GLY A 169 -41.35 -3.38 -3.34
N GLY A 170 -40.07 -3.04 -3.50
CA GLY A 170 -39.51 -2.54 -4.76
C GLY A 170 -38.51 -1.39 -4.59
N TRP A 171 -38.26 -0.69 -5.68
CA TRP A 171 -37.39 0.47 -5.77
C TRP A 171 -38.18 1.74 -5.48
N ASN A 172 -37.88 2.41 -4.37
CA ASN A 172 -38.53 3.64 -3.98
C ASN A 172 -37.72 4.84 -4.48
N ILE A 173 -38.38 5.76 -5.20
CA ILE A 173 -37.74 6.90 -5.87
C ILE A 173 -38.57 8.15 -5.58
N ARG A 174 -37.96 9.20 -5.06
CA ARG A 174 -38.61 10.51 -4.94
C ARG A 174 -38.34 11.29 -6.22
N CYS A 175 -39.39 11.81 -6.85
CA CYS A 175 -39.26 12.67 -8.02
C CYS A 175 -40.00 13.98 -7.80
N GLU A 176 -39.33 15.05 -8.22
CA GLU A 176 -39.92 16.37 -8.33
C GLU A 176 -40.13 16.71 -9.79
N TYR A 177 -41.36 17.10 -10.14
CA TYR A 177 -41.75 17.37 -11.51
C TYR A 177 -42.82 18.45 -11.59
N ARG A 178 -43.03 19.01 -12.78
CA ARG A 178 -44.08 19.97 -13.08
C ARG A 178 -44.96 19.44 -14.20
N GLY A 179 -46.22 19.86 -14.20
CA GLY A 179 -47.19 19.50 -15.23
C GLY A 179 -48.40 20.40 -15.18
N LYS A 180 -49.07 20.58 -16.33
CA LYS A 180 -50.32 21.33 -16.38
C LYS A 180 -51.47 20.50 -15.81
N ASN A 181 -52.28 21.13 -14.97
CA ASN A 181 -53.52 20.54 -14.47
C ASN A 181 -54.67 20.70 -15.50
N ALA A 182 -55.87 20.23 -15.14
CA ALA A 182 -57.06 20.31 -16.00
C ALA A 182 -57.51 21.76 -16.34
N PHE A 183 -57.03 22.76 -15.60
CA PHE A 183 -57.28 24.18 -15.87
C PHE A 183 -56.15 24.84 -16.68
N GLY A 184 -55.17 24.07 -17.14
CA GLY A 184 -54.02 24.56 -17.90
C GLY A 184 -52.93 25.25 -17.07
N ALA A 185 -53.07 25.31 -15.75
CA ALA A 185 -52.06 25.91 -14.86
C ALA A 185 -50.92 24.92 -14.59
N LEU A 186 -49.67 25.40 -14.64
CA LEU A 186 -48.48 24.61 -14.35
C LEU A 186 -48.32 24.42 -12.84
N VAL A 187 -48.31 23.17 -12.37
CA VAL A 187 -48.22 22.79 -10.95
C VAL A 187 -46.97 21.95 -10.71
N ARG A 188 -46.25 22.24 -9.63
CA ARG A 188 -45.09 21.47 -9.15
C ARG A 188 -45.55 20.41 -8.15
N ASN A 189 -45.04 19.19 -8.33
CA ASN A 189 -45.34 18.03 -7.48
C ASN A 189 -44.03 17.39 -7.01
N ASP A 190 -44.08 16.80 -5.83
CA ASP A 190 -42.98 16.06 -5.21
C ASP A 190 -43.59 14.80 -4.58
N GLN A 191 -43.25 13.64 -5.14
CA GLN A 191 -43.90 12.37 -4.81
C GLN A 191 -42.90 11.23 -4.77
N TRP A 192 -43.23 10.21 -3.98
CA TRP A 192 -42.51 8.95 -3.92
C TRP A 192 -43.18 7.91 -4.83
N PHE A 193 -42.39 7.29 -5.69
CA PHE A 193 -42.82 6.25 -6.61
C PHE A 193 -42.18 4.92 -6.22
N LEU A 194 -43.02 3.91 -5.99
CA LEU A 194 -42.57 2.53 -5.81
C LEU A 194 -42.56 1.82 -7.17
N VAL A 195 -41.37 1.49 -7.67
CA VAL A 195 -41.16 0.78 -8.93
C VAL A 195 -40.84 -0.69 -8.66
N ARG A 196 -41.57 -1.60 -9.29
CA ARG A 196 -41.32 -3.04 -9.25
C ARG A 196 -41.57 -3.64 -10.62
N GLN A 197 -40.68 -4.54 -11.07
CA GLN A 197 -40.77 -5.18 -12.39
C GLN A 197 -40.95 -4.14 -13.52
N SER A 198 -40.15 -3.07 -13.47
CA SER A 198 -40.18 -1.93 -14.41
C SER A 198 -41.54 -1.25 -14.55
N LYS A 199 -42.35 -1.24 -13.48
CA LYS A 199 -43.65 -0.56 -13.42
C LYS A 199 -43.81 0.17 -12.09
N VAL A 200 -44.43 1.35 -12.12
CA VAL A 200 -44.89 2.05 -10.92
C VAL A 200 -46.08 1.29 -10.34
N VAL A 201 -45.95 0.83 -9.09
CA VAL A 201 -46.97 0.07 -8.35
C VAL A 201 -47.73 0.95 -7.36
N SER A 202 -47.07 1.96 -6.79
CA SER A 202 -47.66 2.86 -5.81
C SER A 202 -47.01 4.24 -5.90
N VAL A 203 -47.80 5.27 -5.56
CA VAL A 203 -47.38 6.67 -5.48
C VAL A 203 -47.81 7.19 -4.11
N LYS A 204 -46.93 7.95 -3.44
CA LYS A 204 -47.16 8.55 -2.11
C LYS A 204 -46.74 10.01 -2.07
#